data_AF-A0A5Q2MI27-F1
#
_entry.id   AF-A0A5Q2MI27-F1
#
_cell.length_a   1.000
_cell.length_b   1.000
_cell.length_c   1.000
_cell.angle_alpha   90.00
_cell.angle_beta   90.00
_cell.angle_gamma   90.00
#
_symmetry.space_group_name_H-M   'P 1'
#
loop_
_entity.id
_entity.type
_entity.pdbx_description
1 polymer ?
#
loop_
_entity_poly.entity_id
_entity_poly.type
_entity_poly.pdbx_seq_one_letter_code
_entity_poly.pdbx_strand_id
1 'polypeptide(L)'
;MPADPTDAAVRPDAVVAALRDAILRRELAPAGAVTEAYVATTYAVARPTARIAIDRLVADGLLTREPHHAARVRRLGRDDIDDLFTTRAAIEAAAVELLAATSTSPSEARDANRALADLPADESYAARDIAFHRALVRGTTSTRLPRLHDLLMGEIELGIAQVEAHGLRSVGEVTADHQLILDAIAAGDVESAGRLARAHVLASRDRLVAHYDATHER
;
A
#
# COMPACT_ATOMS: atom_id res chain seq x y z
N MET A 1 -46.62 13.94 2.21
CA MET A 1 -45.70 14.17 1.06
C MET A 1 -44.46 13.34 1.32
N PRO A 2 -44.14 12.36 0.46
CA PRO A 2 -43.01 11.47 0.68
C PRO A 2 -41.70 12.23 0.47
N ALA A 3 -40.68 11.86 1.23
CA ALA A 3 -39.34 12.43 1.14
C ALA A 3 -38.67 12.05 -0.20
N ASP A 4 -37.96 13.02 -0.77
CA ASP A 4 -37.21 12.95 -2.03
C ASP A 4 -35.95 12.08 -1.87
N PRO A 5 -35.68 11.06 -2.71
CA PRO A 5 -34.62 10.08 -2.49
C PRO A 5 -33.29 10.45 -3.18
N THR A 6 -32.76 11.67 -2.96
CA THR A 6 -31.56 12.13 -3.70
C THR A 6 -30.47 12.83 -2.88
N ASP A 7 -30.28 12.46 -1.61
CA ASP A 7 -29.13 12.94 -0.83
C ASP A 7 -28.43 11.82 -0.04
N ALA A 8 -28.11 10.72 -0.72
CA ALA A 8 -26.99 9.91 -0.29
C ALA A 8 -25.71 10.56 -0.82
N ALA A 9 -25.32 11.72 -0.27
CA ALA A 9 -24.04 12.34 -0.57
C ALA A 9 -22.93 11.29 -0.36
N VAL A 10 -22.39 10.77 -1.46
CA VAL A 10 -21.22 9.90 -1.41
C VAL A 10 -20.14 10.69 -0.72
N ARG A 11 -19.77 10.25 0.49
CA ARG A 11 -18.80 10.97 1.31
C ARG A 11 -17.49 11.05 0.53
N PRO A 12 -16.76 12.18 0.57
CA PRO A 12 -15.45 12.30 -0.08
C PRO A 12 -14.53 11.11 0.21
N ASP A 13 -14.61 10.52 1.40
CA ASP A 13 -13.87 9.32 1.79
C ASP A 13 -14.15 8.10 0.90
N ALA A 14 -15.41 7.88 0.50
CA ALA A 14 -15.79 6.77 -0.37
C ALA A 14 -15.26 6.97 -1.79
N VAL A 15 -15.27 8.21 -2.30
CA VAL A 15 -14.67 8.55 -3.60
C VAL A 15 -13.15 8.34 -3.57
N VAL A 16 -12.48 8.75 -2.48
CA VAL A 16 -11.04 8.51 -2.30
C VAL A 16 -10.73 7.02 -2.31
N ALA A 17 -11.48 6.22 -1.55
CA ALA A 17 -11.27 4.77 -1.49
C ALA A 17 -11.47 4.11 -2.85
N ALA A 18 -12.56 4.43 -3.55
CA ALA A 18 -12.85 3.86 -4.86
C ALA A 18 -11.84 4.29 -5.94
N LEU A 19 -11.38 5.54 -5.90
CA LEU A 19 -10.39 6.05 -6.85
C LEU A 19 -8.99 5.47 -6.56
N ARG A 20 -8.62 5.30 -5.29
CA ARG A 20 -7.40 4.57 -4.88
C ARG A 20 -7.42 3.15 -5.41
N ASP A 21 -8.53 2.44 -5.24
CA ASP A 21 -8.69 1.06 -5.68
C ASP A 21 -8.56 0.92 -7.20
N ALA A 22 -9.16 1.83 -7.98
CA ALA A 22 -9.01 1.89 -9.44
C ALA A 22 -7.56 2.16 -9.88
N ILE A 23 -6.81 2.98 -9.14
CA ILE A 23 -5.38 3.21 -9.39
C ILE A 23 -4.58 1.94 -9.13
N LEU A 24 -4.78 1.29 -7.97
CA LEU A 24 -4.02 0.11 -7.57
C LEU A 24 -4.32 -1.12 -8.45
N ARG A 25 -5.57 -1.28 -8.91
CA ARG A 25 -5.95 -2.30 -9.90
C ARG A 25 -5.52 -1.96 -11.32
N ARG A 26 -4.88 -0.80 -11.54
CA ARG A 26 -4.43 -0.31 -12.85
C ARG A 26 -5.56 -0.12 -13.86
N GLU A 27 -6.79 0.09 -13.39
CA GLU A 27 -7.91 0.56 -14.21
C GLU A 27 -7.64 1.98 -14.72
N LEU A 28 -6.90 2.76 -13.92
CA LEU A 28 -6.28 4.01 -14.33
C LEU A 28 -4.81 3.79 -14.67
N ALA A 29 -4.45 4.04 -15.93
CA ALA A 29 -3.09 3.83 -16.43
C ALA A 29 -2.07 4.73 -15.70
N PRO A 30 -0.84 4.24 -15.44
CA PRO A 30 0.26 5.09 -14.96
C PRO A 30 0.47 6.32 -15.85
N ALA A 31 0.75 7.48 -15.24
CA ALA A 31 0.79 8.79 -15.90
C ALA A 31 -0.52 9.25 -16.57
N GLY A 32 -1.59 8.45 -16.51
CA GLY A 32 -2.92 8.78 -16.99
C GLY A 32 -3.52 9.96 -16.23
N ALA A 33 -4.21 10.85 -16.95
CA ALA A 33 -4.79 12.06 -16.37
C ALA A 33 -6.09 11.73 -15.62
N VAL A 34 -6.19 12.22 -14.39
CA VAL A 34 -7.36 12.15 -13.52
C VAL A 34 -7.91 13.57 -13.36
N THR A 35 -8.98 13.88 -14.09
CA THR A 35 -9.62 15.20 -14.05
C THR A 35 -10.77 15.23 -13.04
N GLU A 36 -11.05 16.42 -12.49
CA GLU A 36 -12.24 16.63 -11.63
C GLU A 36 -13.53 16.27 -12.37
N ALA A 37 -13.59 16.52 -13.68
CA ALA A 37 -14.73 16.16 -14.52
C ALA A 37 -14.88 14.64 -14.64
N TYR A 38 -13.79 13.91 -14.90
CA TYR A 38 -13.79 12.45 -14.92
C TYR A 38 -14.30 11.88 -13.60
N VAL A 39 -13.74 12.30 -12.47
CA VAL A 39 -14.12 11.79 -11.14
C VAL A 39 -15.58 12.14 -10.82
N ALA A 40 -16.02 13.37 -11.11
CA ALA A 40 -17.40 13.80 -10.90
C ALA A 40 -18.41 12.94 -11.68
N THR A 41 -18.10 12.64 -12.95
CA THR A 41 -18.96 11.80 -13.79
C THR A 41 -18.92 10.33 -13.38
N THR A 42 -17.73 9.75 -13.18
CA THR A 42 -17.56 8.33 -12.85
C THR A 42 -18.21 7.95 -11.53
N TYR A 43 -18.08 8.81 -10.49
CA TYR A 43 -18.60 8.52 -9.16
C TYR A 43 -19.90 9.25 -8.83
N ALA A 44 -20.52 9.92 -9.82
CA ALA A 44 -21.75 10.69 -9.66
C ALA A 44 -21.72 11.68 -8.48
N VAL A 45 -20.62 12.45 -8.37
CA VAL A 45 -20.42 13.45 -7.32
C VAL A 45 -20.22 14.85 -7.88
N ALA A 46 -20.47 15.87 -7.05
CA ALA A 46 -20.18 17.26 -7.42
C ALA A 46 -18.66 17.50 -7.59
N ARG A 47 -18.29 18.46 -8.45
CA ARG A 47 -16.89 18.83 -8.71
C ARG A 47 -16.08 19.18 -7.45
N PRO A 48 -16.63 19.89 -6.44
CA PRO A 48 -15.88 20.14 -5.19
C PRO A 48 -15.51 18.85 -4.45
N THR A 49 -16.40 17.85 -4.43
CA THR A 49 -16.13 16.53 -3.83
C THR A 49 -15.05 15.78 -4.62
N ALA A 50 -15.14 15.80 -5.95
CA ALA A 50 -14.11 15.24 -6.81
C ALA A 50 -12.73 15.89 -6.58
N ARG A 51 -12.69 17.22 -6.44
CA ARG A 51 -11.46 17.96 -6.15
C ARG A 51 -10.85 17.55 -4.81
N ILE A 52 -11.66 17.46 -3.75
CA ILE A 52 -11.19 17.01 -2.43
C ILE A 52 -10.60 15.59 -2.50
N ALA A 53 -11.24 14.69 -3.25
CA ALA A 53 -10.74 13.33 -3.41
C ALA A 53 -9.40 13.29 -4.16
N ILE A 54 -9.27 14.06 -5.25
CA ILE A 54 -8.02 14.19 -6.01
C ILE A 54 -6.92 14.78 -5.13
N ASP A 55 -7.19 15.89 -4.42
CA ASP A 55 -6.18 16.57 -3.60
C ASP A 55 -5.69 15.68 -2.45
N ARG A 56 -6.55 14.83 -1.88
CA ARG A 56 -6.15 13.81 -0.90
C ARG A 56 -5.25 12.75 -1.50
N LEU A 57 -5.57 12.24 -2.69
CA LEU A 57 -4.70 11.26 -3.35
C LEU A 57 -3.38 11.86 -3.84
N VAL A 58 -3.34 13.17 -4.10
CA VAL A 58 -2.09 13.90 -4.31
C VAL A 58 -1.28 13.98 -3.01
N ALA A 59 -1.92 14.27 -1.88
CA ALA A 59 -1.26 14.28 -0.58
C ALA A 59 -0.73 12.90 -0.16
N ASP A 60 -1.45 11.83 -0.54
CA ASP A 60 -1.02 10.44 -0.33
C ASP A 60 0.06 9.98 -1.33
N GLY A 61 0.41 10.79 -2.33
CA GLY A 61 1.41 10.45 -3.34
C GLY A 61 0.92 9.52 -4.46
N LEU A 62 -0.32 9.04 -4.43
CA LEU A 62 -0.90 8.22 -5.50
C LEU A 62 -1.10 9.00 -6.81
N LEU A 63 -1.33 10.31 -6.69
CA LEU A 63 -1.43 11.23 -7.80
C LEU A 63 -0.35 12.32 -7.71
N THR A 64 0.03 12.87 -8.85
CA THR A 64 0.83 14.10 -8.95
C THR A 64 0.06 15.18 -9.66
N ARG A 65 0.23 16.44 -9.28
CA ARG A 65 -0.48 17.57 -9.90
C ARG A 65 0.47 18.75 -10.10
N GLU A 66 0.70 19.12 -11.35
CA GLU A 66 1.35 20.37 -11.70
C GLU A 66 0.35 21.54 -11.64
N PRO A 67 0.80 22.77 -11.34
CA PRO A 67 -0.06 23.95 -11.36
C PRO A 67 -0.82 24.06 -12.70
N HIS A 68 -2.13 24.30 -12.62
CA HIS A 68 -3.02 24.44 -13.79
C HIS A 68 -3.21 23.18 -14.66
N HIS A 69 -2.64 22.04 -14.29
CA HIS A 69 -2.83 20.78 -14.99
C HIS A 69 -3.75 19.81 -14.23
N ALA A 70 -4.27 18.82 -14.96
CA ALA A 70 -4.96 17.68 -14.37
C ALA A 70 -3.99 16.88 -13.49
N ALA A 71 -4.51 16.26 -12.43
CA ALA A 71 -3.72 15.30 -11.67
C ALA A 71 -3.41 14.07 -12.55
N ARG A 72 -2.34 13.36 -12.25
CA ARG A 72 -1.91 12.16 -12.98
C ARG A 72 -1.56 11.04 -12.02
N VAL A 73 -1.85 9.80 -12.42
CA VAL A 73 -1.39 8.62 -11.66
C VAL A 73 0.13 8.66 -11.56
N ARG A 74 0.66 8.61 -10.33
CA ARG A 74 2.10 8.64 -10.10
C ARG A 74 2.75 7.44 -10.78
N ARG A 75 3.88 7.68 -11.44
CA ARG A 75 4.76 6.66 -11.98
C ARG A 75 6.01 6.62 -11.12
N LEU A 76 6.27 5.47 -10.50
CA LEU A 76 7.50 5.24 -9.76
C LEU A 76 8.65 5.05 -10.76
N GLY A 77 9.69 5.86 -10.63
CA GLY A 77 10.98 5.62 -11.26
C GLY A 77 11.83 4.62 -10.49
N ARG A 78 12.98 4.26 -11.06
CA ARG A 78 13.96 3.34 -10.44
C ARG A 78 14.37 3.78 -9.04
N ASP A 79 14.78 5.05 -8.91
CA ASP A 79 15.28 5.59 -7.64
C ASP A 79 14.15 5.75 -6.61
N ASP A 80 12.92 6.06 -7.05
CA ASP A 80 11.75 6.06 -6.18
C ASP A 80 11.50 4.67 -5.57
N ILE A 81 11.59 3.61 -6.38
CA ILE A 81 11.41 2.23 -5.91
C ILE A 81 12.47 1.88 -4.86
N ASP A 82 13.73 2.23 -5.11
CA ASP A 82 14.84 1.93 -4.22
C ASP A 82 14.68 2.63 -2.86
N ASP A 83 14.41 3.94 -2.89
CA ASP A 83 14.28 4.78 -1.71
C ASP A 83 13.04 4.41 -0.87
N LEU A 84 11.87 4.27 -1.52
CA LEU A 84 10.61 3.95 -0.83
C LEU A 84 10.69 2.62 -0.09
N PHE A 85 11.16 1.56 -0.75
CA PHE A 85 11.24 0.25 -0.13
C PHE A 85 12.35 0.17 0.92
N THR A 86 13.48 0.86 0.71
CA THR A 86 14.55 0.91 1.71
C THR A 86 14.10 1.65 2.97
N THR A 87 13.38 2.76 2.81
CA THR A 87 12.80 3.52 3.92
C THR A 87 11.71 2.72 4.64
N ARG A 88 10.81 2.07 3.89
CA ARG A 88 9.81 1.14 4.42
C ARG A 88 10.46 0.04 5.27
N ALA A 89 11.49 -0.62 4.74
CA ALA A 89 12.17 -1.72 5.41
C ALA A 89 12.79 -1.27 6.74
N ALA A 90 13.29 -0.03 6.82
CA ALA A 90 13.81 0.52 8.07
C ALA A 90 12.70 0.74 9.12
N ILE A 91 11.56 1.29 8.70
CA ILE A 91 10.41 1.55 9.60
C ILE A 91 9.80 0.24 10.10
N GLU A 92 9.56 -0.71 9.19
CA GLU A 92 8.94 -2.00 9.53
C GLU A 92 9.87 -2.87 10.36
N ALA A 93 11.19 -2.88 10.10
CA ALA A 93 12.17 -3.56 10.95
C ALA A 93 12.15 -3.03 12.39
N ALA A 94 12.19 -1.71 12.57
CA ALA A 94 12.10 -1.10 13.89
C ALA A 94 10.79 -1.44 14.61
N ALA A 95 9.68 -1.54 13.85
CA ALA A 95 8.40 -1.93 14.42
C ALA A 95 8.40 -3.38 14.93
N VAL A 96 8.88 -4.33 14.13
CA VAL A 96 8.90 -5.75 14.54
C VAL A 96 9.92 -6.02 15.65
N GLU A 97 11.02 -5.28 15.70
CA GLU A 97 11.99 -5.34 16.80
C GLU A 97 11.34 -4.93 18.14
N LEU A 98 10.53 -3.86 18.14
CA LEU A 98 9.77 -3.45 19.32
C LEU A 98 8.73 -4.49 19.75
N LEU A 99 8.05 -5.13 18.78
CA LEU A 99 7.10 -6.19 19.06
C LEU A 99 7.79 -7.44 19.63
N ALA A 100 8.92 -7.83 19.05
CA ALA A 100 9.69 -8.98 19.50
C ALA A 100 10.24 -8.75 20.91
N ALA A 101 10.69 -7.54 21.25
CA ALA A 101 11.19 -7.22 22.59
C ALA A 101 10.16 -7.44 23.72
N THR A 102 8.86 -7.47 23.38
CA THR A 102 7.77 -7.76 24.31
C THR A 102 6.99 -9.03 23.95
N SER A 103 7.53 -9.85 23.04
CA SER A 103 6.88 -11.05 22.46
C SER A 103 5.43 -10.80 22.03
N THR A 104 5.13 -9.58 21.57
CA THR A 104 3.78 -9.13 21.26
C THR A 104 3.53 -9.36 19.78
N SER A 105 2.85 -10.45 19.44
CA SER A 105 2.40 -10.72 18.08
C SER A 105 0.96 -10.18 17.90
N PRO A 106 0.71 -9.17 17.05
CA PRO A 106 -0.65 -8.66 16.82
C PRO A 106 -1.55 -9.72 16.16
N SER A 107 -2.78 -9.89 16.67
CA SER A 107 -3.79 -10.80 16.08
C SER A 107 -4.09 -10.45 14.64
N GLU A 108 -4.23 -9.16 14.36
CA GLU A 108 -4.58 -8.61 13.06
C GLU A 108 -3.52 -8.95 12.01
N ALA A 109 -2.24 -9.01 12.40
CA ALA A 109 -1.17 -9.45 11.51
C ALA A 109 -1.29 -10.96 11.21
N ARG A 110 -1.53 -11.79 12.22
CA ARG A 110 -1.76 -13.24 12.01
C ARG A 110 -2.98 -13.50 11.13
N ASP A 111 -4.04 -12.74 11.34
CA ASP A 111 -5.30 -12.87 10.60
C ASP A 111 -5.13 -12.44 9.15
N ALA A 112 -4.40 -11.35 8.90
CA ALA A 112 -4.04 -10.92 7.56
C ALA A 112 -3.17 -11.95 6.82
N ASN A 113 -2.17 -12.55 7.49
CA ASN A 113 -1.33 -13.59 6.87
C ASN A 113 -2.13 -14.87 6.55
N ARG A 114 -3.06 -15.29 7.43
CA ARG A 114 -3.95 -16.43 7.13
C ARG A 114 -4.87 -16.12 5.95
N ALA A 115 -5.52 -14.96 5.96
CA ALA A 115 -6.39 -14.54 4.87
C ALA A 115 -5.64 -14.41 3.53
N LEU A 116 -4.34 -14.08 3.57
CA LEU A 116 -3.47 -14.07 2.42
C LEU A 116 -3.17 -15.50 1.92
N ALA A 117 -2.89 -16.44 2.83
CA ALA A 117 -2.63 -17.84 2.47
C ALA A 117 -3.86 -18.56 1.88
N ASP A 118 -5.05 -18.20 2.34
CA ASP A 118 -6.32 -18.76 1.87
C ASP A 118 -6.87 -18.05 0.61
N LEU A 119 -6.12 -17.10 0.05
CA LEU A 119 -6.57 -16.27 -1.06
C LEU A 119 -6.71 -17.08 -2.37
N PRO A 120 -7.83 -16.95 -3.10
CA PRO A 120 -7.97 -17.50 -4.44
C PRO A 120 -6.88 -16.98 -5.39
N ALA A 121 -6.44 -17.81 -6.34
CA ALA A 121 -5.35 -17.47 -7.26
C ALA A 121 -5.66 -16.30 -8.21
N ASP A 122 -6.94 -15.96 -8.39
CA ASP A 122 -7.43 -14.86 -9.21
C ASP A 122 -7.70 -13.56 -8.43
N GLU A 123 -7.58 -13.59 -7.10
CA GLU A 123 -7.75 -12.41 -6.25
C GLU A 123 -6.42 -11.70 -5.98
N SER A 124 -6.48 -10.37 -5.85
CA SER A 124 -5.31 -9.57 -5.52
C SER A 124 -4.89 -9.74 -4.06
N TYR A 125 -3.62 -10.08 -3.88
CA TYR A 125 -2.99 -10.32 -2.59
C TYR A 125 -2.45 -9.04 -1.96
N ALA A 126 -2.22 -7.98 -2.74
CA ALA A 126 -1.66 -6.71 -2.28
C ALA A 126 -2.39 -6.16 -1.06
N ALA A 127 -3.72 -6.14 -1.07
CA ALA A 127 -4.52 -5.62 0.04
C ALA A 127 -4.27 -6.37 1.36
N ARG A 128 -4.05 -7.69 1.31
CA ARG A 128 -3.80 -8.51 2.51
C ARG A 128 -2.35 -8.37 2.97
N ASP A 129 -1.39 -8.29 2.04
CA ASP A 129 0.01 -7.97 2.35
C ASP A 129 0.11 -6.60 3.06
N ILE A 130 -0.52 -5.56 2.51
CA ILE A 130 -0.58 -4.23 3.12
C ILE A 130 -1.20 -4.28 4.53
N ALA A 131 -2.27 -5.07 4.71
CA ALA A 131 -2.93 -5.21 6.00
C ALA A 131 -2.00 -5.87 7.05
N PHE A 132 -1.23 -6.88 6.67
CA PHE A 132 -0.23 -7.53 7.53
C PHE A 132 0.78 -6.50 8.04
N HIS A 133 1.41 -5.76 7.13
CA HIS A 133 2.44 -4.77 7.47
C HIS A 133 1.90 -3.63 8.33
N ARG A 134 0.72 -3.10 7.99
CA ARG A 134 0.04 -2.09 8.82
C ARG A 134 -0.27 -2.60 10.22
N ALA A 135 -0.70 -3.85 10.36
CA ALA A 135 -1.02 -4.44 11.65
C ALA A 135 0.22 -4.57 12.54
N LEU A 136 1.38 -4.95 11.98
CA LEU A 136 2.64 -4.97 12.71
C LEU A 136 3.01 -3.56 13.21
N VAL A 137 3.04 -2.57 12.32
CA VAL A 137 3.45 -1.21 12.71
C VAL A 137 2.49 -0.59 13.73
N ARG A 138 1.18 -0.75 13.54
CA ARG A 138 0.15 -0.23 14.46
C ARG A 138 0.08 -0.99 15.79
N GLY A 139 0.51 -2.25 15.82
CA GLY A 139 0.58 -3.06 17.02
C GLY A 139 1.69 -2.63 17.99
N THR A 140 2.63 -1.78 17.55
CA THR A 140 3.70 -1.27 18.40
C THR A 140 3.18 -0.28 19.44
N THR A 141 3.95 -0.09 20.52
CA THR A 141 3.70 0.98 21.50
C THR A 141 4.11 2.37 20.98
N SER A 142 4.76 2.45 19.81
CA SER A 142 5.23 3.70 19.23
C SER A 142 4.09 4.50 18.59
N THR A 143 3.92 5.74 19.02
CA THR A 143 2.95 6.67 18.39
C THR A 143 3.49 7.31 17.10
N ARG A 144 4.79 7.14 16.80
CA ARG A 144 5.47 7.79 15.68
C ARG A 144 5.65 6.87 14.49
N LEU A 145 5.95 5.58 14.72
CA LEU A 145 6.15 4.61 13.63
C LEU A 145 4.92 4.49 12.71
N PRO A 146 3.69 4.34 13.22
CA PRO A 146 2.50 4.28 12.35
C PRO A 146 2.32 5.54 11.50
N ARG A 147 2.65 6.72 12.05
CA ARG A 147 2.51 7.98 11.31
C ARG A 147 3.52 8.09 10.19
N LEU A 148 4.77 7.71 10.44
CA LEU A 148 5.82 7.69 9.41
C LEU A 148 5.52 6.64 8.33
N HIS A 149 5.01 5.47 8.73
CA HIS A 149 4.58 4.44 7.82
C HIS A 149 3.44 4.93 6.92
N ASP A 150 2.37 5.47 7.51
CA ASP A 150 1.20 5.97 6.77
C ASP A 150 1.57 7.06 5.74
N LEU A 151 2.58 7.90 6.02
CA LEU A 151 3.06 8.93 5.07
C LEU A 151 3.64 8.33 3.78
N LEU A 152 4.24 7.14 3.84
CA LEU A 152 4.86 6.47 2.69
C LEU A 152 3.92 5.49 2.00
N MET A 153 2.84 5.07 2.69
CA MET A 153 2.03 3.95 2.23
C MET A 153 1.34 4.20 0.90
N GLY A 154 0.94 5.43 0.56
CA GLY A 154 0.31 5.67 -0.74
C GLY A 154 1.23 5.36 -1.93
N GLU A 155 2.50 5.74 -1.86
CA GLU A 155 3.49 5.41 -2.90
C GLU A 155 3.94 3.94 -2.82
N ILE A 156 4.11 3.39 -1.61
CA ILE A 156 4.45 1.97 -1.42
C ILE A 156 3.39 1.05 -2.02
N GLU A 157 2.10 1.39 -1.88
CA GLU A 157 1.01 0.60 -2.44
C GLU A 157 1.08 0.51 -3.97
N LEU A 158 1.52 1.56 -4.67
CA LEU A 158 1.80 1.49 -6.11
C LEU A 158 2.90 0.48 -6.41
N GLY A 159 3.97 0.47 -5.61
CA GLY A 159 5.06 -0.49 -5.76
C GLY A 159 4.62 -1.93 -5.51
N ILE A 160 3.85 -2.18 -4.45
CA ILE A 160 3.30 -3.51 -4.13
C ILE A 160 2.37 -3.99 -5.26
N ALA A 161 1.50 -3.12 -5.77
CA ALA A 161 0.62 -3.44 -6.90
C ALA A 161 1.42 -3.79 -8.17
N GLN A 162 2.57 -3.15 -8.41
CA GLN A 162 3.47 -3.51 -9.51
C GLN A 162 4.16 -4.86 -9.30
N VAL A 163 4.64 -5.14 -8.09
CA VAL A 163 5.22 -6.45 -7.73
C VAL A 163 4.23 -7.57 -8.02
N GLU A 164 2.98 -7.39 -7.61
CA GLU A 164 1.91 -8.35 -7.87
C GLU A 164 1.58 -8.45 -9.36
N ALA A 165 1.29 -7.32 -10.02
CA ALA A 165 0.87 -7.31 -11.42
C ALA A 165 1.89 -7.93 -12.38
N HIS A 166 3.18 -7.92 -12.01
CA HIS A 166 4.27 -8.52 -12.78
C HIS A 166 4.66 -9.92 -12.28
N GLY A 167 3.92 -10.49 -11.32
CA GLY A 167 4.15 -11.83 -10.80
C GLY A 167 5.53 -11.99 -10.16
N LEU A 168 6.09 -10.92 -9.58
CA LEU A 168 7.45 -10.91 -9.07
C LEU A 168 7.57 -11.66 -7.74
N ARG A 169 6.47 -11.85 -7.02
CA ARG A 169 6.39 -12.64 -5.80
C ARG A 169 5.13 -13.49 -5.84
N SER A 170 5.26 -14.75 -5.43
CA SER A 170 4.10 -15.62 -5.22
C SER A 170 3.49 -15.43 -3.83
N VAL A 171 2.19 -15.71 -3.70
CA VAL A 171 1.49 -15.73 -2.39
C VAL A 171 2.20 -16.66 -1.40
N GLY A 172 2.69 -17.81 -1.87
CA GLY A 172 3.42 -18.76 -1.04
C GLY A 172 4.75 -18.21 -0.49
N GLU A 173 5.53 -17.50 -1.31
CA GLU A 173 6.76 -16.84 -0.83
C GLU A 173 6.45 -15.73 0.18
N VAL A 174 5.40 -14.93 -0.06
CA VAL A 174 5.03 -13.81 0.82
C VAL A 174 4.55 -14.32 2.17
N THR A 175 3.65 -15.30 2.19
CA THR A 175 3.07 -15.84 3.44
C THR A 175 4.09 -16.63 4.26
N ALA A 176 5.03 -17.32 3.61
CA ALA A 176 6.14 -17.98 4.29
C ALA A 176 7.05 -16.97 5.00
N ASP A 177 7.43 -15.88 4.31
CA ASP A 177 8.23 -14.81 4.94
C ASP A 177 7.48 -14.16 6.11
N HIS A 178 6.19 -13.85 5.93
CA HIS A 178 5.34 -13.29 6.99
C HIS A 178 5.29 -14.20 8.21
N GLN A 179 5.17 -15.52 8.00
CA GLN A 179 5.14 -16.48 9.09
C GLN A 179 6.47 -16.50 9.86
N LEU A 180 7.61 -16.47 9.16
CA LEU A 180 8.92 -16.40 9.81
C LEU A 180 9.07 -15.13 10.68
N ILE A 181 8.56 -14.00 10.22
CA ILE A 181 8.54 -12.75 11.01
C ILE A 181 7.67 -12.90 12.26
N LEU A 182 6.45 -13.46 12.11
CA LEU A 182 5.54 -13.70 13.23
C LEU A 182 6.14 -14.65 14.27
N ASP A 183 6.82 -15.70 13.82
CA ASP A 183 7.46 -16.70 14.68
C ASP A 183 8.64 -16.08 15.45
N ALA A 184 9.47 -15.26 14.79
CA ALA A 184 10.56 -14.53 15.45
C ALA A 184 10.04 -13.54 16.51
N ILE A 185 8.94 -12.82 16.22
CA ILE A 185 8.27 -11.95 17.19
C ILE A 185 7.77 -12.77 18.38
N ALA A 186 7.09 -13.88 18.14
CA ALA A 186 6.54 -14.72 19.21
C ALA A 186 7.65 -15.34 20.10
N ALA A 187 8.80 -15.69 19.51
CA ALA A 187 9.97 -16.19 20.23
C ALA A 187 10.74 -15.11 21.01
N GLY A 188 10.42 -13.83 20.78
CA GLY A 188 11.17 -12.71 21.35
C GLY A 188 12.56 -12.50 20.75
N ASP A 189 12.81 -13.05 19.56
CA ASP A 189 14.08 -12.91 18.85
C ASP A 189 14.11 -11.59 18.05
N VAL A 190 14.53 -10.53 18.74
CA VAL A 190 14.59 -9.16 18.20
C VAL A 190 15.46 -9.08 16.95
N GLU A 191 16.65 -9.70 16.98
CA GLU A 191 17.61 -9.63 15.88
C GLU A 191 17.05 -10.33 14.63
N SER A 192 16.52 -11.54 14.80
CA SER A 192 15.94 -12.27 13.68
C SER A 192 14.68 -11.59 13.15
N ALA A 193 13.82 -11.05 14.02
CA ALA A 193 12.61 -10.33 13.59
C ALA A 193 12.96 -9.14 12.67
N GLY A 194 13.87 -8.27 13.10
CA GLY A 194 14.31 -7.12 12.31
C GLY A 194 14.97 -7.52 10.98
N ARG A 195 15.85 -8.52 11.01
CA ARG A 195 16.53 -9.05 9.81
C ARG A 195 15.54 -9.65 8.82
N LEU A 196 14.58 -10.46 9.28
CA LEU A 196 13.58 -11.11 8.44
C LEU A 196 12.62 -10.08 7.80
N ALA A 197 12.14 -9.10 8.58
CA ALA A 197 11.29 -8.04 8.04
C ALA A 197 12.01 -7.21 6.98
N ARG A 198 13.28 -6.84 7.24
CA ARG A 198 14.09 -6.12 6.25
C ARG A 198 14.29 -6.93 4.97
N ALA A 199 14.67 -8.21 5.10
CA ALA A 199 14.88 -9.09 3.97
C ALA A 199 13.61 -9.26 3.14
N HIS A 200 12.45 -9.44 3.77
CA HIS A 200 11.16 -9.58 3.10
C HIS A 200 10.83 -8.38 2.20
N VAL A 201 10.95 -7.16 2.73
CA VAL A 201 10.66 -5.92 1.99
C VAL A 201 11.67 -5.71 0.86
N LEU A 202 12.97 -5.87 1.16
CA LEU A 202 14.02 -5.66 0.15
C LEU A 202 13.99 -6.71 -0.96
N ALA A 203 13.56 -7.94 -0.68
CA ALA A 203 13.39 -8.96 -1.70
C ALA A 203 12.31 -8.58 -2.74
N SER A 204 11.30 -7.78 -2.37
CA SER A 204 10.34 -7.21 -3.32
C SER A 204 10.92 -6.01 -4.07
N ARG A 205 11.73 -5.18 -3.40
CA ARG A 205 12.47 -4.07 -4.03
C ARG A 205 13.39 -4.57 -5.13
N ASP A 206 14.26 -5.54 -4.83
CA ASP A 206 15.28 -6.03 -5.74
C ASP A 206 14.66 -6.59 -7.02
N ARG A 207 13.57 -7.34 -6.89
CA ARG A 207 12.83 -7.89 -8.03
C ARG A 207 12.14 -6.81 -8.85
N LEU A 208 11.55 -5.79 -8.20
CA LEU A 208 10.89 -4.69 -8.90
C LEU A 208 11.91 -3.79 -9.63
N VAL A 209 13.05 -3.50 -9.02
CA VAL A 209 14.16 -2.77 -9.66
C VAL A 209 14.69 -3.55 -10.85
N ALA A 210 14.95 -4.85 -10.70
CA ALA A 210 15.40 -5.69 -11.81
C ALA A 210 14.39 -5.73 -12.97
N HIS A 211 13.09 -5.78 -12.65
CA HIS A 211 12.04 -5.68 -13.66
C HIS A 211 12.01 -4.32 -14.35
N TYR A 212 12.17 -3.23 -13.59
CA TYR A 212 12.24 -1.87 -14.12
C TYR A 212 13.41 -1.73 -15.10
N ASP A 213 14.61 -2.11 -14.69
CA ASP A 213 15.84 -2.02 -15.49
C ASP A 213 15.68 -2.80 -16.80
N ALA A 214 15.19 -4.05 -16.74
CA ALA A 214 14.97 -4.88 -17.92
C ALA A 214 13.91 -4.35 -18.91
N THR A 215 12.99 -3.49 -18.46
CA THR A 215 11.89 -2.95 -19.29
C THR A 215 12.13 -1.53 -19.78
N HIS A 216 13.08 -0.79 -19.19
CA HIS A 216 13.33 0.63 -19.47
C HIS A 216 14.74 0.93 -19.99
N GLU A 217 15.67 -0.03 -19.97
CA GLU A 217 16.98 0.08 -20.64
C GLU A 217 16.93 -0.28 -22.15
N ARG A 218 15.77 -0.15 -22.81
CA ARG A 218 15.61 -0.30 -24.26
C ARG A 218 15.24 1.01 -24.94
#